data_AF-A0A915CQB6-F1
#
_entry.id   AF-A0A915CQB6-F1
#
_cell.length_a   1.000
_cell.length_b   1.000
_cell.length_c   1.000
_cell.angle_alpha   90.00
_cell.angle_beta   90.00
_cell.angle_gamma   90.00
#
_symmetry.space_group_name_H-M   'P 1'
#
loop_
_entity.id
_entity.type
_entity.pdbx_description
1 polymer ?
#
loop_
_entity_poly.entity_id
_entity_poly.type
_entity_poly.pdbx_seq_one_letter_code
_entity_poly.pdbx_strand_id
1 'polypeptide(L)'
;MSRSLKRNPWSSVSSNQIASLVDIPQRKEFARASEQDLQHFQSIVGQYNVKTSELDEYNVDWMKWFKGGSTCVLTPENETQISQILKHCFHRNLAVVPQAGNTGLVGGSVPVFDEIIVSTRKLNKQYHLDSAAGILECDAGGIRLIRYGSLQANVLALHVAIPDEEGTILKLGSSLRKDNADLHLKNLLIGSEGQLE
;
A
#
# COMPACT_ATOMS: atom_id res chain seq x y z
N MET A 1 -51.22 21.60 26.16
CA MET A 1 -49.82 21.98 25.83
C MET A 1 -49.27 20.99 24.81
N SER A 2 -49.35 21.25 23.50
CA SER A 2 -48.66 20.46 22.49
C SER A 2 -47.45 21.25 21.97
N ARG A 3 -46.26 20.67 22.09
CA ARG A 3 -45.01 21.24 21.57
C ARG A 3 -44.91 20.90 20.09
N SER A 4 -44.96 21.93 19.24
CA SER A 4 -44.65 21.82 17.81
C SER A 4 -43.20 21.37 17.62
N LEU A 5 -43.02 20.23 16.95
CA LEU A 5 -41.70 19.70 16.55
C LEU A 5 -41.10 20.65 15.50
N LYS A 6 -39.96 21.29 15.82
CA LYS A 6 -39.23 22.13 14.88
C LYS A 6 -38.76 21.28 13.69
N ARG A 7 -39.04 21.75 12.46
CA ARG A 7 -38.63 21.10 11.21
C ARG A 7 -37.11 20.90 11.21
N ASN A 8 -36.67 19.70 10.83
CA ASN A 8 -35.27 19.34 10.65
C ASN A 8 -34.60 20.32 9.66
N PRO A 9 -33.55 21.07 10.05
CA PRO A 9 -32.89 22.05 9.19
C PRO A 9 -32.24 21.42 7.94
N TRP A 10 -32.02 20.11 7.94
CA TRP A 10 -31.43 19.36 6.83
C TRP A 10 -32.45 18.91 5.76
N SER A 11 -33.74 19.20 5.95
CA SER A 11 -34.80 18.80 5.00
C SER A 11 -34.81 19.59 3.68
N SER A 12 -33.94 20.61 3.55
CA SER A 12 -33.90 21.52 2.40
C SER A 12 -32.70 21.31 1.47
N VAL A 13 -31.75 20.45 1.83
CA VAL A 13 -30.57 20.19 1.00
C VAL A 13 -30.92 19.06 0.03
N SER A 14 -31.08 19.40 -1.25
CA SER A 14 -31.29 18.39 -2.29
C SER A 14 -30.03 17.52 -2.43
N SER A 15 -30.19 16.22 -2.70
CA SER A 15 -29.07 15.29 -2.91
C SER A 15 -28.05 15.79 -3.95
N ASN A 16 -28.52 16.60 -4.92
CA ASN A 16 -27.68 17.20 -5.95
C ASN A 16 -26.75 18.31 -5.45
N GLN A 17 -27.09 19.02 -4.37
CA GLN A 17 -26.22 20.04 -3.76
C GLN A 17 -25.09 19.43 -2.90
N ILE A 18 -25.28 18.21 -2.39
CA ILE A 18 -24.24 17.48 -1.65
C ILE A 18 -23.21 16.90 -2.63
N ALA A 19 -23.66 16.38 -3.77
CA ALA A 19 -22.77 15.84 -4.80
C ALA A 19 -21.78 16.88 -5.36
N SER A 20 -22.18 18.16 -5.45
CA SER A 20 -21.30 19.25 -5.90
C SER A 20 -20.28 19.73 -4.86
N LEU A 21 -20.39 19.30 -3.60
CA LEU A 21 -19.44 19.64 -2.52
C LEU A 21 -18.37 18.57 -2.32
N VAL A 22 -18.54 17.40 -2.93
CA VAL A 22 -17.58 16.30 -2.86
C VAL A 22 -16.82 16.30 -4.17
N ASP A 23 -15.57 16.74 -4.13
CA ASP A 23 -14.67 16.68 -5.27
C ASP A 23 -14.40 15.20 -5.56
N ILE A 24 -15.11 14.64 -6.54
CA ILE A 24 -14.89 13.26 -6.97
C ILE A 24 -13.51 13.23 -7.62
N PRO A 25 -12.56 12.43 -7.11
CA PRO A 25 -11.22 12.39 -7.68
C PRO A 25 -11.30 12.01 -9.15
N GLN A 26 -10.47 12.64 -9.98
CA GLN A 26 -10.33 12.32 -11.39
C GLN A 26 -9.08 11.44 -11.61
N ARG A 27 -9.17 10.53 -12.58
CA ARG A 27 -8.04 9.66 -12.93
C ARG A 27 -6.93 10.50 -13.55
N LYS A 28 -5.74 10.41 -12.98
CA LYS A 28 -4.53 11.07 -13.50
C LYS A 28 -4.05 10.41 -14.80
N GLU A 29 -3.10 11.06 -15.47
CA GLU A 29 -2.49 10.64 -16.74
C GLU A 29 -1.49 9.47 -16.58
N PHE A 30 -1.93 8.39 -15.96
CA PHE A 30 -1.19 7.12 -15.92
C PHE A 30 -1.53 6.25 -17.13
N ALA A 31 -0.58 5.44 -17.58
CA ALA A 31 -0.85 4.41 -18.56
C ALA A 31 -1.83 3.36 -18.01
N ARG A 32 -2.37 2.53 -18.91
CA ARG A 32 -3.18 1.36 -18.55
C ARG A 32 -2.36 0.10 -18.75
N ALA A 33 -2.52 -0.87 -17.86
CA ALA A 33 -1.86 -2.16 -17.99
C ALA A 33 -2.35 -2.88 -19.26
N SER A 34 -1.40 -3.27 -20.11
CA SER A 34 -1.63 -4.05 -21.32
C SER A 34 -1.32 -5.53 -21.12
N GLU A 35 -1.69 -6.38 -22.08
CA GLU A 35 -1.32 -7.81 -22.04
C GLU A 35 0.20 -8.03 -22.02
N GLN A 36 0.97 -7.14 -22.66
CA GLN A 36 2.44 -7.20 -22.65
C GLN A 36 2.98 -6.92 -21.24
N ASP A 37 2.37 -5.98 -20.52
CA ASP A 37 2.74 -5.68 -19.13
C ASP A 37 2.45 -6.90 -18.23
N LEU A 38 1.30 -7.56 -18.42
CA LEU A 38 0.95 -8.77 -17.69
C LEU A 38 1.94 -9.91 -17.94
N GLN A 39 2.31 -10.15 -19.20
CA GLN A 39 3.33 -11.15 -19.56
C GLN A 39 4.69 -10.83 -18.93
N HIS A 40 5.07 -9.54 -18.90
CA HIS A 40 6.29 -9.11 -18.24
C HIS A 40 6.24 -9.39 -16.73
N PHE A 41 5.14 -9.04 -16.05
CA PHE A 41 4.98 -9.36 -14.63
C PHE A 41 5.00 -10.87 -14.36
N GLN A 42 4.39 -11.68 -15.23
CA GLN A 42 4.45 -13.14 -15.12
C GLN A 42 5.88 -13.67 -15.23
N SER A 43 6.76 -13.02 -15.99
CA SER A 43 8.18 -13.38 -16.06
C SER A 43 8.95 -13.06 -14.76
N ILE A 44 8.52 -12.03 -14.01
CA ILE A 44 9.14 -11.59 -12.76
C ILE A 44 8.67 -12.44 -11.57
N VAL A 45 7.34 -12.50 -11.37
CA VAL A 45 6.75 -13.16 -10.18
C VAL A 45 6.27 -14.58 -10.44
N GLY A 46 6.18 -15.01 -11.69
CA GLY A 46 5.58 -16.28 -12.08
C GLY A 46 4.08 -16.15 -12.37
N GLN A 47 3.57 -17.01 -13.25
CA GLN A 47 2.18 -16.96 -13.74
C GLN A 47 1.14 -16.98 -12.61
N TYR A 48 1.34 -17.82 -11.59
CA TYR A 48 0.42 -17.96 -10.46
C TYR A 48 0.40 -16.75 -9.51
N ASN A 49 1.38 -15.85 -9.63
CA ASN A 49 1.53 -14.66 -8.80
C ASN A 49 1.02 -13.39 -9.50
N VAL A 50 0.38 -13.55 -10.67
CA VAL A 50 -0.33 -12.48 -11.39
C VAL A 50 -1.81 -12.87 -11.48
N LYS A 51 -2.65 -12.24 -10.67
CA LYS A 51 -4.09 -12.49 -10.66
C LYS A 51 -4.80 -11.45 -11.52
N THR A 52 -5.73 -11.90 -12.36
CA THR A 52 -6.56 -11.04 -13.24
C THR A 52 -8.05 -11.31 -13.11
N SER A 53 -8.44 -12.33 -12.33
CA SER A 53 -9.83 -12.71 -12.06
C SER A 53 -10.08 -12.75 -10.55
N GLU A 54 -11.34 -12.59 -10.14
CA GLU A 54 -11.76 -12.67 -8.73
C GLU A 54 -11.01 -11.68 -7.82
N LEU A 55 -10.91 -10.43 -8.26
CA LEU A 55 -10.10 -9.39 -7.61
C LEU A 55 -10.84 -8.61 -6.50
N ASP A 56 -12.09 -8.97 -6.20
CA ASP A 56 -12.91 -8.25 -5.22
C ASP A 56 -12.28 -8.26 -3.81
N GLU A 57 -11.52 -9.30 -3.44
CA GLU A 57 -10.76 -9.36 -2.18
C GLU A 57 -9.73 -8.21 -2.04
N TYR A 58 -9.22 -7.71 -3.16
CA TYR A 58 -8.17 -6.69 -3.21
C TYR A 58 -8.73 -5.32 -3.56
N ASN A 59 -9.78 -5.27 -4.39
CA ASN A 59 -10.41 -4.03 -4.82
C ASN A 59 -11.38 -3.45 -3.79
N VAL A 60 -11.95 -4.28 -2.89
CA VAL A 60 -12.89 -3.82 -1.87
C VAL A 60 -12.17 -3.65 -0.54
N ASP A 61 -12.39 -2.52 0.12
CA ASP A 61 -11.79 -2.24 1.42
C ASP A 61 -12.47 -3.05 2.55
N TRP A 62 -11.85 -3.05 3.73
CA TRP A 62 -12.36 -3.78 4.88
C TRP A 62 -13.78 -3.36 5.29
N MET A 63 -14.09 -2.06 5.23
CA MET A 63 -15.40 -1.52 5.62
C MET A 63 -16.47 -1.67 4.51
N LYS A 64 -16.06 -2.08 3.30
CA LYS A 64 -16.91 -2.16 2.10
C LYS A 64 -17.52 -0.81 1.70
N TRP A 65 -16.83 0.27 2.02
CA TRP A 65 -17.19 1.63 1.62
C TRP A 65 -16.60 2.00 0.26
N PHE A 66 -15.44 1.43 -0.07
CA PHE A 66 -14.69 1.74 -1.27
C PHE A 66 -14.47 0.48 -2.11
N LYS A 67 -14.65 0.62 -3.42
CA LYS A 67 -14.35 -0.42 -4.39
C LYS A 67 -13.58 0.20 -5.56
N GLY A 68 -12.33 -0.22 -5.71
CA GLY A 68 -11.49 0.12 -6.85
C GLY A 68 -11.78 -0.71 -8.10
N GLY A 69 -11.11 -0.35 -9.19
CA GLY A 69 -11.26 -0.95 -10.52
C GLY A 69 -9.99 -1.58 -11.06
N SER A 70 -9.07 -2.04 -10.19
CA SER A 70 -7.84 -2.70 -10.64
C SER A 70 -8.15 -3.98 -11.39
N THR A 71 -7.42 -4.17 -12.49
CA THR A 71 -7.54 -5.34 -13.37
C THR A 71 -6.47 -6.39 -13.09
N CYS A 72 -5.51 -6.10 -12.20
CA CYS A 72 -4.43 -7.03 -11.89
C CYS A 72 -3.87 -6.85 -10.47
N VAL A 73 -3.62 -7.99 -9.81
CA VAL A 73 -2.91 -8.06 -8.53
C VAL A 73 -1.63 -8.86 -8.71
N LEU A 74 -0.51 -8.30 -8.26
CA LEU A 74 0.80 -8.93 -8.24
C LEU A 74 1.12 -9.40 -6.82
N THR A 75 1.60 -10.63 -6.66
CA THR A 75 1.98 -11.19 -5.34
C THR A 75 3.45 -11.60 -5.32
N PRO A 76 4.40 -10.65 -5.23
CA PRO A 76 5.83 -10.95 -5.13
C PRO A 76 6.17 -11.71 -3.84
N GLU A 77 7.29 -12.44 -3.87
CA GLU A 77 7.77 -13.27 -2.76
C GLU A 77 9.12 -12.81 -2.19
N ASN A 78 9.76 -11.79 -2.79
CA ASN A 78 10.99 -11.18 -2.29
C ASN A 78 11.15 -9.71 -2.75
N GLU A 79 12.09 -9.01 -2.12
CA GLU A 79 12.41 -7.60 -2.42
C GLU A 79 12.87 -7.36 -3.87
N THR A 80 13.62 -8.29 -4.46
CA THR A 80 14.08 -8.20 -5.85
C THR A 80 12.92 -8.17 -6.84
N GLN A 81 11.88 -8.98 -6.62
CA GLN A 81 10.69 -8.97 -7.45
C GLN A 81 9.91 -7.66 -7.34
N ILE A 82 9.81 -7.08 -6.14
CA ILE A 82 9.17 -5.76 -5.94
C ILE A 82 9.93 -4.70 -6.72
N SER A 83 11.25 -4.65 -6.56
CA SER A 83 12.14 -3.74 -7.29
C SER A 83 11.92 -3.83 -8.81
N GLN A 84 11.90 -5.04 -9.37
CA GLN A 84 11.66 -5.25 -10.81
C GLN A 84 10.26 -4.81 -11.25
N ILE A 85 9.23 -5.04 -10.44
CA ILE A 85 7.86 -4.57 -10.70
C ILE A 85 7.83 -3.04 -10.75
N LEU A 86 8.35 -2.38 -9.70
CA LEU A 86 8.32 -0.92 -9.59
C LEU A 86 9.11 -0.27 -10.72
N LYS A 87 10.26 -0.84 -11.09
CA LYS A 87 11.03 -0.41 -12.27
C LYS A 87 10.19 -0.45 -13.55
N HIS A 88 9.50 -1.55 -13.81
CA HIS A 88 8.64 -1.66 -15.00
C HIS A 88 7.50 -0.65 -14.96
N CYS A 89 6.85 -0.50 -13.80
CA CYS A 89 5.78 0.47 -13.61
C CYS A 89 6.26 1.92 -13.81
N PHE A 90 7.47 2.25 -13.36
CA PHE A 90 8.08 3.56 -13.56
C PHE A 90 8.26 3.87 -15.05
N HIS A 91 8.92 2.98 -15.81
CA HIS A 91 9.15 3.15 -17.25
C HIS A 91 7.86 3.21 -18.07
N ARG A 92 6.81 2.50 -17.62
CA ARG A 92 5.50 2.47 -18.29
C ARG A 92 4.54 3.55 -17.78
N ASN A 93 4.93 4.32 -16.76
CA ASN A 93 4.06 5.26 -16.07
C ASN A 93 2.73 4.61 -15.61
N LEU A 94 2.85 3.43 -14.98
CA LEU A 94 1.72 2.69 -14.39
C LEU A 94 1.60 3.01 -12.91
N ALA A 95 0.39 3.37 -12.47
CA ALA A 95 0.13 3.59 -11.05
C ALA A 95 0.10 2.28 -10.28
N VAL A 96 0.62 2.30 -9.06
CA VAL A 96 0.72 1.14 -8.17
C VAL A 96 0.06 1.46 -6.83
N VAL A 97 -0.60 0.47 -6.24
CA VAL A 97 -1.12 0.53 -4.87
C VAL A 97 -0.48 -0.61 -4.08
N PRO A 98 0.39 -0.30 -3.11
CA PRO A 98 0.91 -1.32 -2.20
C PRO A 98 -0.22 -1.78 -1.25
N GLN A 99 -0.38 -3.09 -1.11
CA GLN A 99 -1.41 -3.65 -0.24
C GLN A 99 -0.86 -4.79 0.62
N ALA A 100 -1.00 -4.68 1.94
CA ALA A 100 -0.66 -5.74 2.88
C ALA A 100 -1.90 -6.53 3.31
N GLY A 101 -2.38 -6.32 4.54
CA GLY A 101 -3.54 -7.03 5.10
C GLY A 101 -4.89 -6.62 4.52
N ASN A 102 -4.98 -5.45 3.87
CA ASN A 102 -6.22 -4.79 3.45
C ASN A 102 -7.21 -4.58 4.63
N THR A 103 -6.70 -4.21 5.80
CA THR A 103 -7.49 -3.94 7.03
C THR A 103 -7.52 -2.46 7.40
N GLY A 104 -7.08 -1.58 6.49
CA GLY A 104 -7.10 -0.13 6.68
C GLY A 104 -8.54 0.38 6.75
N LEU A 105 -8.76 1.44 7.54
CA LEU A 105 -10.09 2.00 7.79
C LEU A 105 -10.37 3.30 7.02
N VAL A 106 -9.39 3.78 6.26
CA VAL A 106 -9.42 5.08 5.57
C VAL A 106 -9.42 4.94 4.04
N GLY A 107 -9.51 3.72 3.51
CA GLY A 107 -9.55 3.45 2.06
C GLY A 107 -8.19 3.48 1.36
N GLY A 108 -7.10 3.83 2.03
CA GLY A 108 -5.76 3.92 1.42
C GLY A 108 -5.17 2.58 0.95
N SER A 109 -5.73 1.44 1.37
CA SER A 109 -5.25 0.11 0.98
C SER A 109 -5.86 -0.43 -0.30
N VAL A 110 -6.79 0.29 -0.95
CA VAL A 110 -7.45 -0.15 -2.18
C VAL A 110 -7.32 0.91 -3.28
N PRO A 111 -7.31 0.50 -4.56
CA PRO A 111 -7.22 1.43 -5.68
C PRO A 111 -8.46 2.31 -5.80
N VAL A 112 -8.28 3.49 -6.41
CA VAL A 112 -9.38 4.39 -6.75
C VAL A 112 -9.88 4.10 -8.17
N PHE A 113 -8.96 3.82 -9.09
CA PHE A 113 -9.21 3.51 -10.49
C PHE A 113 -8.62 2.14 -10.84
N ASP A 114 -7.73 2.09 -11.82
CA ASP A 114 -7.12 0.91 -12.43
C ASP A 114 -5.65 0.74 -12.02
N GLU A 115 -5.26 1.26 -10.86
CA GLU A 115 -3.90 1.09 -10.33
C GLU A 115 -3.58 -0.40 -10.12
N ILE A 116 -2.35 -0.79 -10.37
CA ILE A 116 -1.89 -2.18 -10.18
C ILE A 116 -1.70 -2.42 -8.69
N ILE A 117 -2.34 -3.46 -8.15
CA ILE A 117 -2.19 -3.79 -6.73
C ILE A 117 -0.94 -4.66 -6.56
N VAL A 118 0.00 -4.24 -5.71
CA VAL A 118 1.15 -5.05 -5.31
C VAL A 118 0.93 -5.55 -3.89
N SER A 119 0.60 -6.83 -3.78
CA SER A 119 0.25 -7.49 -2.53
C SER A 119 1.47 -8.07 -1.83
N THR A 120 1.75 -7.62 -0.61
CA THR A 120 2.88 -8.08 0.20
C THR A 120 2.56 -9.31 1.05
N ARG A 121 1.37 -9.91 0.93
CA ARG A 121 0.92 -11.04 1.77
C ARG A 121 1.86 -12.26 1.74
N LYS A 122 2.58 -12.46 0.64
CA LYS A 122 3.53 -13.57 0.47
C LYS A 122 4.95 -13.26 0.97
N LEU A 123 5.23 -12.00 1.30
CA LEU A 123 6.47 -11.57 1.95
C LEU A 123 6.35 -11.85 3.45
N ASN A 124 6.50 -13.11 3.85
CA ASN A 124 6.39 -13.55 5.24
C ASN A 124 7.31 -14.72 5.59
N LYS A 125 8.30 -14.99 4.74
CA LYS A 125 9.13 -16.20 4.83
C LYS A 125 10.47 -15.90 5.50
N GLN A 126 10.96 -14.66 5.40
CA GLN A 126 12.23 -14.27 6.00
C GLN A 126 11.99 -13.64 7.37
N TYR A 127 12.56 -14.25 8.40
CA TYR A 127 12.69 -13.64 9.71
C TYR A 127 13.99 -14.07 10.38
N HIS A 128 14.59 -13.16 11.14
CA HIS A 128 15.77 -13.41 11.95
C HIS A 128 15.56 -12.79 13.33
N LEU A 129 15.76 -13.59 14.39
CA LEU A 129 15.63 -13.14 15.77
C LEU A 129 17.00 -13.22 16.45
N ASP A 130 17.59 -12.07 16.73
CA ASP A 130 18.70 -11.99 17.67
C ASP A 130 18.13 -12.00 19.10
N SER A 131 18.21 -13.15 19.76
CA SER A 131 17.69 -13.35 21.11
C SER A 131 18.50 -12.62 22.19
N ALA A 132 19.76 -12.28 21.92
CA ALA A 132 20.61 -11.55 22.86
C ALA A 132 20.35 -10.04 22.79
N ALA A 133 20.19 -9.50 21.58
CA ALA A 133 19.87 -8.09 21.37
C ALA A 133 18.36 -7.78 21.45
N GLY A 134 17.51 -8.79 21.33
CA GLY A 134 16.05 -8.64 21.29
C GLY A 134 15.55 -8.01 19.99
N ILE A 135 16.25 -8.24 18.87
CA ILE A 135 15.96 -7.64 17.57
C ILE A 135 15.31 -8.68 16.66
N LEU A 136 14.17 -8.32 16.09
CA LEU A 136 13.49 -9.10 15.07
C LEU A 136 13.60 -8.38 13.72
N GLU A 137 14.13 -9.08 12.74
CA GLU A 137 14.09 -8.72 11.33
C GLU A 137 13.01 -9.58 10.67
N CYS A 138 12.13 -8.98 9.86
CA CYS A 138 11.09 -9.71 9.14
C CYS A 138 10.60 -8.96 7.91
N ASP A 139 10.02 -9.71 6.97
CA ASP A 139 9.34 -9.16 5.80
C ASP A 139 8.11 -8.27 6.14
N ALA A 140 7.72 -7.40 5.21
CA ALA A 140 6.62 -6.43 5.37
C ALA A 140 5.22 -7.06 5.56
N GLY A 141 5.02 -8.34 5.24
CA GLY A 141 3.75 -9.05 5.39
C GLY A 141 3.47 -9.57 6.81
N GLY A 142 4.29 -9.22 7.81
CA GLY A 142 4.11 -9.64 9.21
C GLY A 142 2.83 -9.13 9.87
N ILE A 143 2.15 -9.97 10.66
CA ILE A 143 0.79 -9.72 11.20
C ILE A 143 0.80 -9.18 12.66
N ARG A 144 1.84 -8.47 13.13
CA ARG A 144 1.92 -8.12 14.57
C ARG A 144 2.28 -6.66 14.86
N LEU A 145 1.40 -5.99 15.60
CA LEU A 145 1.69 -4.79 16.37
C LEU A 145 2.00 -5.22 17.82
N ILE A 146 3.17 -4.84 18.35
CA ILE A 146 3.61 -5.20 19.71
C ILE A 146 3.26 -4.08 20.70
N ARG A 147 2.92 -4.47 21.93
CA ARG A 147 2.62 -3.69 23.16
C ARG A 147 3.57 -2.52 23.52
N TYR A 148 4.68 -2.32 22.82
CA TYR A 148 5.82 -1.49 23.26
C TYR A 148 5.92 -0.08 22.61
N GLY A 149 4.79 0.55 22.27
CA GLY A 149 4.76 1.93 21.76
C GLY A 149 4.82 2.06 20.23
N SER A 150 5.10 3.27 19.73
CA SER A 150 5.07 3.60 18.29
C SER A 150 6.12 2.82 17.49
N LEU A 151 5.80 2.50 16.22
CA LEU A 151 6.75 1.89 15.27
C LEU A 151 7.99 2.77 15.08
N GLN A 152 7.85 4.10 15.10
CA GLN A 152 8.97 5.03 14.92
C GLN A 152 10.10 4.83 15.96
N ALA A 153 9.76 4.39 17.18
CA ALA A 153 10.73 4.16 18.24
C ALA A 153 11.32 2.73 18.25
N ASN A 154 10.67 1.80 17.55
CA ASN A 154 10.95 0.36 17.62
C ASN A 154 11.52 -0.22 16.33
N VAL A 155 11.29 0.42 15.19
CA VAL A 155 11.92 0.06 13.91
C VAL A 155 13.37 0.55 13.91
N LEU A 156 14.31 -0.37 13.77
CA LEU A 156 15.75 -0.05 13.73
C LEU A 156 16.22 0.22 12.30
N ALA A 157 15.78 -0.61 11.35
CA ALA A 157 16.09 -0.52 9.93
C ALA A 157 14.87 -0.85 9.06
N LEU A 158 14.89 -0.37 7.81
CA LEU A 158 13.90 -0.66 6.76
C LEU A 158 14.60 -0.91 5.43
N HIS A 159 14.13 -1.91 4.69
CA HIS A 159 14.44 -2.07 3.26
C HIS A 159 13.23 -1.64 2.46
N VAL A 160 13.42 -0.70 1.54
CA VAL A 160 12.32 -0.11 0.76
C VAL A 160 12.70 -0.07 -0.71
N ALA A 161 11.82 -0.60 -1.56
CA ALA A 161 11.97 -0.47 -3.00
C ALA A 161 11.35 0.86 -3.43
N ILE A 162 12.05 1.62 -4.27
CA ILE A 162 11.63 2.93 -4.75
C ILE A 162 11.24 2.82 -6.23
N PRO A 163 10.16 3.50 -6.66
CA PRO A 163 9.80 3.60 -8.06
C PRO A 163 10.71 4.61 -8.77
N ASP A 164 11.88 4.16 -9.22
CA ASP A 164 12.81 4.92 -10.05
C ASP A 164 13.21 4.15 -11.31
N GLU A 165 14.12 4.73 -12.11
CA GLU A 165 14.60 4.13 -13.36
C GLU A 165 15.23 2.75 -13.19
N GLU A 166 15.77 2.45 -12.00
CA GLU A 166 16.49 1.22 -11.70
C GLU A 166 15.70 0.23 -10.82
N GLY A 167 14.64 0.67 -10.16
CA GLY A 167 13.94 -0.03 -9.09
C GLY A 167 14.74 -0.09 -7.79
N THR A 168 15.42 1.00 -7.39
CA THR A 168 16.41 1.00 -6.31
C THR A 168 15.85 0.46 -4.98
N ILE A 169 16.59 -0.44 -4.33
CA ILE A 169 16.31 -0.89 -2.96
C ILE A 169 17.16 -0.05 -1.99
N LEU A 170 16.50 0.81 -1.23
CA LEU A 170 17.12 1.58 -0.17
C LEU A 170 17.19 0.75 1.12
N LYS A 171 18.39 0.64 1.69
CA LYS A 171 18.62 0.07 3.02
C LYS A 171 18.83 1.22 4.00
N LEU A 172 17.84 1.47 4.85
CA LEU A 172 17.81 2.61 5.75
C LEU A 172 17.96 2.17 7.20
N GLY A 173 18.92 2.76 7.91
CA GLY A 173 19.22 2.43 9.30
C GLY A 173 20.12 1.20 9.43
N SER A 174 20.22 0.68 10.65
CA SER A 174 21.08 -0.45 11.00
C SER A 174 20.40 -1.30 12.07
N SER A 175 20.97 -2.47 12.36
CA SER A 175 20.57 -3.29 13.51
C SER A 175 21.04 -2.71 14.85
N LEU A 176 21.70 -1.55 14.86
CA LEU A 176 22.17 -0.92 16.10
C LEU A 176 21.03 -0.19 16.79
N ARG A 177 20.91 -0.39 18.11
CA ARG A 177 19.90 0.31 18.92
C ARG A 177 20.15 1.82 19.05
N LYS A 178 21.41 2.23 18.95
CA LYS A 178 21.85 3.62 18.92
C LYS A 178 22.76 3.79 17.72
N ASP A 179 22.31 4.58 16.77
CA ASP A 179 23.04 4.94 15.56
C ASP A 179 22.71 6.40 15.25
N ASN A 180 23.75 7.23 15.19
CA ASN A 180 23.67 8.66 14.90
C ASN A 180 24.59 9.05 13.73
N ALA A 181 25.01 8.07 12.93
CA ALA A 181 25.93 8.28 11.82
C ALA A 181 25.30 9.08 10.66
N ASP A 182 23.96 9.12 10.59
CA ASP A 182 23.25 9.73 9.47
C ASP A 182 21.85 10.23 9.85
N LEU A 183 21.18 10.89 8.89
CA LEU A 183 19.77 11.25 9.02
C LEU A 183 18.89 10.01 9.19
N HIS A 184 17.87 10.11 10.04
CA HIS A 184 16.92 9.03 10.29
C HIS A 184 15.86 8.93 9.18
N LEU A 185 16.30 8.73 7.92
CA LEU A 185 15.45 8.70 6.73
C LEU A 185 14.34 7.64 6.82
N LYS A 186 14.58 6.54 7.56
CA LYS A 186 13.54 5.53 7.84
C LYS A 186 12.25 6.13 8.43
N ASN A 187 12.35 7.20 9.21
CA ASN A 187 11.19 7.81 9.87
C ASN A 187 10.27 8.57 8.90
N LEU A 188 10.77 8.94 7.71
CA LEU A 188 9.94 9.54 6.67
C LEU A 188 8.97 8.52 6.05
N LEU A 189 9.37 7.24 6.03
CA LEU A 189 8.58 6.15 5.46
C LEU A 189 7.64 5.51 6.50
N ILE A 190 7.91 5.66 7.79
CA ILE A 190 7.02 5.17 8.84
C ILE A 190 5.80 6.10 8.93
N GLY A 191 4.71 5.67 8.31
CA GLY A 191 3.46 6.44 8.22
C GLY A 191 3.27 7.19 6.89
N SER A 192 4.08 6.91 5.87
CA SER A 192 3.89 7.43 4.50
C SER A 192 2.70 6.80 3.77
N GLU A 193 2.15 5.71 4.30
CA GLU A 193 1.01 4.96 3.75
C GLU A 193 1.24 4.49 2.30
N GLY A 194 2.49 4.20 1.89
CA GLY A 194 2.77 3.74 0.53
C GLY A 194 2.92 4.85 -0.51
N GLN A 195 3.01 6.13 -0.10
CA GLN A 195 3.12 7.25 -1.03
C GLN A 195 4.55 7.58 -1.46
N LEU A 196 5.54 7.11 -0.70
CA LEU A 196 6.97 7.39 -0.94
C LEU A 196 7.71 6.16 -1.47
N GLU A 197 7.01 5.06 -1.71
CA GLU A 197 7.54 3.73 -2.02
C GLU A 197 6.66 2.95 -3.00
#